data_AF-A0A285FVR7-F1
#
_entry.id   AF-A0A285FVR7-F1
#
_cell.length_a   1.000
_cell.length_b   1.000
_cell.length_c   1.000
_cell.angle_alpha   90.00
_cell.angle_beta   90.00
_cell.angle_gamma   90.00
#
_symmetry.space_group_name_H-M   'P 1'
#
loop_
_entity.id
_entity.type
_entity.pdbx_description
1 polymer ?
#
loop_
_entity_poly.entity_id
_entity_poly.type
_entity_poly.pdbx_seq_one_letter_code
_entity_poly.pdbx_strand_id
1 'polypeptide(L)'
;MSQDKQAVITSHVDAPPERVWTALTDADELAAWYWPAELHPKAFSDPVTGGGFGIDADGMGFAGRYLELDPPRRLVQSWRWAGDDRDSRVTIELTPAGAGTGVRVVHSGLDEETARMYEAGWSSCLARLTPYAGSR
;
A
#
# COMPACT_ATOMS: atom_id res chain seq x y z
N MET A 1 -17.80 -4.10 23.28
CA MET A 1 -17.23 -4.88 22.15
C MET A 1 -16.88 -3.87 21.08
N SER A 2 -15.62 -3.43 21.00
CA SER A 2 -15.19 -2.57 19.89
C SER A 2 -15.36 -3.37 18.61
N GLN A 3 -16.15 -2.87 17.67
CA GLN A 3 -16.20 -3.44 16.34
C GLN A 3 -14.90 -3.03 15.64
N ASP A 4 -14.05 -3.99 15.30
CA ASP A 4 -12.93 -3.73 14.41
C ASP A 4 -13.50 -3.21 13.09
N LYS A 5 -13.14 -1.97 12.75
CA LYS A 5 -13.51 -1.34 11.49
C LYS A 5 -12.40 -1.55 10.47
N GLN A 6 -12.75 -1.26 9.22
CA GLN A 6 -11.81 -1.33 8.10
C GLN A 6 -12.05 -0.17 7.15
N ALA A 7 -10.96 0.34 6.59
CA ALA A 7 -11.00 1.22 5.43
C ALA A 7 -11.01 0.37 4.16
N VAL A 8 -11.93 0.65 3.23
CA VAL A 8 -11.99 -0.04 1.93
C VAL A 8 -11.97 0.97 0.80
N ILE A 9 -10.97 0.86 -0.07
CA ILE A 9 -10.77 1.76 -1.20
C ILE A 9 -10.59 0.93 -2.47
N THR A 10 -11.21 1.38 -3.56
CA THR A 10 -10.99 0.83 -4.89
C THR A 10 -10.51 1.91 -5.84
N SER A 11 -9.59 1.56 -6.74
CA SER A 11 -9.10 2.44 -7.80
C SER A 11 -8.89 1.65 -9.09
N HIS A 12 -8.82 2.35 -10.21
CA HIS A 12 -8.39 1.81 -11.49
C HIS A 12 -7.02 2.39 -11.85
N VAL A 13 -6.14 1.54 -12.37
CA VAL A 13 -4.81 1.91 -12.84
C VAL A 13 -4.67 1.46 -14.29
N ASP A 14 -4.31 2.37 -15.19
CA ASP A 14 -4.13 2.10 -16.62
C ASP A 14 -2.78 1.39 -16.90
N ALA A 15 -2.54 0.28 -16.21
CA ALA A 15 -1.36 -0.57 -16.35
C ALA A 15 -1.72 -2.04 -16.05
N PRO A 16 -1.00 -3.02 -16.62
CA PRO A 16 -1.23 -4.43 -16.33
C PRO A 16 -0.90 -4.79 -14.87
N PRO A 17 -1.51 -5.85 -14.29
CA PRO A 17 -1.33 -6.20 -12.88
C PRO A 17 0.13 -6.40 -12.48
N GLU A 18 0.95 -6.93 -13.38
CA GLU A 18 2.40 -7.14 -13.17
C GLU A 18 3.13 -5.82 -12.92
N ARG A 19 2.77 -4.75 -13.66
CA ARG A 19 3.36 -3.43 -13.50
C ARG A 19 2.95 -2.79 -12.17
N VAL A 20 1.67 -2.91 -11.81
CA VAL A 20 1.14 -2.44 -10.53
C VAL A 20 1.76 -3.20 -9.36
N TRP A 21 1.94 -4.51 -9.51
CA TRP A 21 2.63 -5.36 -8.55
C TRP A 21 4.06 -4.88 -8.30
N THR A 22 4.84 -4.63 -9.35
CA THR A 22 6.21 -4.10 -9.21
C THR A 22 6.20 -2.75 -8.47
N ALA A 23 5.29 -1.85 -8.83
CA ALA A 23 5.17 -0.56 -8.14
C ALA A 23 4.86 -0.69 -6.62
N LEU A 24 4.20 -1.77 -6.21
CA LEU A 24 3.85 -2.05 -4.81
C LEU A 24 4.92 -2.84 -4.04
N THR A 25 5.90 -3.44 -4.72
CA THR A 25 6.84 -4.40 -4.11
C THR A 25 8.30 -4.07 -4.34
N ASP A 26 8.64 -3.27 -5.34
CA ASP A 26 9.99 -2.78 -5.57
C ASP A 26 10.29 -1.56 -4.69
N ALA A 27 11.44 -1.55 -4.04
CA ALA A 27 11.81 -0.50 -3.10
C ALA A 27 12.02 0.86 -3.80
N ASP A 28 12.68 0.89 -4.96
CA ASP A 28 12.94 2.13 -5.67
C ASP A 28 11.63 2.72 -6.20
N GLU A 29 10.71 1.86 -6.65
CA GLU A 29 9.39 2.29 -7.07
C GLU A 29 8.54 2.81 -5.91
N LEU A 30 8.50 2.11 -4.78
CA LEU A 30 7.79 2.57 -3.59
C LEU A 30 8.27 3.96 -3.15
N ALA A 31 9.58 4.21 -3.15
CA ALA A 31 10.13 5.53 -2.86
C ALA A 31 9.71 6.58 -3.89
N ALA A 32 9.50 6.20 -5.15
CA ALA A 32 9.23 7.14 -6.23
C ALA A 32 7.79 7.70 -6.25
N TRP A 33 6.78 6.94 -5.81
CA TRP A 33 5.37 7.35 -5.98
C TRP A 33 4.55 7.45 -4.70
N TYR A 34 4.91 6.72 -3.64
CA TYR A 34 4.04 6.55 -2.47
C TYR A 34 3.81 7.87 -1.74
N TRP A 35 4.88 8.66 -1.60
CA TRP A 35 4.88 10.00 -1.03
C TRP A 35 5.37 11.06 -2.02
N PRO A 36 5.05 12.35 -1.78
CA PRO A 36 5.62 13.44 -2.55
C PRO A 36 7.15 13.38 -2.56
N ALA A 37 7.75 13.61 -3.73
CA ALA A 37 9.20 13.51 -3.93
C ALA A 37 9.98 14.53 -3.09
N GLU A 38 9.36 15.66 -2.74
CA GLU A 38 9.95 16.73 -1.92
C GLU A 38 10.28 16.26 -0.50
N LEU A 39 9.65 15.17 -0.03
CA LEU A 39 9.95 14.55 1.26
C LEU A 39 11.19 13.64 1.21
N HIS A 40 11.79 13.44 0.03
CA HIS A 40 12.93 12.55 -0.18
C HIS A 40 12.78 11.17 0.49
N PRO A 41 11.64 10.48 0.27
CA PRO A 41 11.36 9.21 0.93
C PRO A 41 12.40 8.16 0.57
N LYS A 42 12.76 7.35 1.56
CA LYS A 42 13.57 6.14 1.39
C LYS A 42 12.70 4.95 1.68
N ALA A 43 12.75 3.95 0.81
CA ALA A 43 12.03 2.71 1.01
C ALA A 43 12.99 1.53 1.05
N PHE A 44 12.55 0.47 1.71
CA PHE A 44 13.13 -0.85 1.60
C PHE A 44 12.01 -1.85 1.39
N SER A 45 12.32 -2.95 0.69
CA SER A 45 11.38 -4.02 0.44
C SER A 45 12.13 -5.32 0.24
N ASP A 46 11.71 -6.35 0.96
CA ASP A 46 12.11 -7.74 0.77
C ASP A 46 10.84 -8.54 0.44
N PRO A 47 10.42 -8.63 -0.84
CA PRO A 47 9.12 -9.15 -1.26
C PRO A 47 9.07 -10.69 -1.23
N VAL A 48 9.30 -11.25 -0.05
CA VAL A 48 9.11 -12.65 0.33
C VAL A 48 8.20 -12.71 1.55
N THR A 49 7.46 -13.79 1.73
CA THR A 49 6.64 -13.98 2.93
C THR A 49 7.53 -13.95 4.19
N GLY A 50 7.20 -13.06 5.13
CA GLY A 50 7.97 -12.76 6.34
C GLY A 50 9.00 -11.63 6.18
N GLY A 51 9.33 -11.27 4.94
CA GLY A 51 10.21 -10.16 4.58
C GLY A 51 9.64 -8.81 4.99
N GLY A 52 10.53 -7.86 5.23
CA GLY A 52 10.17 -6.52 5.70
C GLY A 52 9.95 -5.53 4.55
N PHE A 53 9.11 -4.54 4.79
CA PHE A 53 8.99 -3.37 3.92
C PHE A 53 8.76 -2.11 4.75
N GLY A 54 9.04 -0.94 4.17
CA GLY A 54 8.73 0.33 4.81
C GLY A 54 9.17 1.51 3.98
N ILE A 55 8.64 2.67 4.34
CA ILE A 55 8.99 3.98 3.78
C ILE A 55 9.25 4.92 4.95
N ASP A 56 10.32 5.70 4.87
CA ASP A 56 10.71 6.71 5.86
C ASP A 56 11.14 8.01 5.17
N ALA A 57 10.72 9.13 5.75
CA ALA A 57 11.17 10.48 5.39
C ALA A 57 11.43 11.25 6.69
N ASP A 58 12.69 11.37 7.06
CA ASP A 58 13.15 12.08 8.27
C ASP A 58 12.43 11.66 9.56
N GLY A 59 12.21 10.36 9.75
CA GLY A 59 11.57 9.79 10.93
C GLY A 59 10.04 9.78 10.90
N MET A 60 9.43 10.38 9.87
CA MET A 60 8.04 10.14 9.52
C MET A 60 8.00 8.93 8.59
N GLY A 61 7.46 7.81 9.05
CA GLY A 61 7.58 6.54 8.34
C GLY A 61 6.54 5.52 8.73
N PHE A 62 6.34 4.51 7.89
CA PHE A 62 5.67 3.28 8.26
C PHE A 62 6.52 2.08 7.87
N ALA A 63 6.31 0.97 8.56
CA ALA A 63 6.94 -0.30 8.23
C ALA A 63 6.00 -1.46 8.53
N GLY A 64 6.32 -2.61 7.98
CA GLY A 64 5.61 -3.85 8.25
C GLY A 64 6.33 -5.05 7.66
N ARG A 65 5.61 -6.18 7.63
CA ARG A 65 6.07 -7.43 7.03
C ARG A 65 5.06 -7.94 6.02
N TYR A 66 5.54 -8.55 4.95
CA TYR A 66 4.70 -9.30 4.03
C TYR A 66 4.21 -10.57 4.73
N LEU A 67 2.89 -10.72 4.82
CA LEU A 67 2.22 -11.86 5.44
C LEU A 67 1.77 -12.88 4.39
N GLU A 68 1.46 -12.42 3.17
CA GLU A 68 1.04 -13.25 2.04
C GLU A 68 1.42 -12.53 0.73
N LEU A 69 1.97 -13.26 -0.23
CA LEU A 69 2.30 -12.78 -1.57
C LEU A 69 1.84 -13.82 -2.60
N ASP A 70 0.91 -13.44 -3.46
CA ASP A 70 0.45 -14.21 -4.63
C ASP A 70 0.57 -13.31 -5.87
N PRO A 71 1.78 -13.17 -6.45
CA PRO A 71 2.02 -12.28 -7.59
C PRO A 71 1.26 -12.72 -8.84
N PRO A 72 0.70 -11.78 -9.64
CA PRO A 72 0.54 -10.35 -9.39
C PRO A 72 -0.85 -10.01 -8.82
N ARG A 73 -1.51 -10.93 -8.11
CA ARG A 73 -2.94 -10.85 -7.78
C ARG A 73 -3.23 -10.32 -6.38
N ARG A 74 -2.40 -10.65 -5.39
CA ARG A 74 -2.73 -10.39 -3.99
C ARG A 74 -1.52 -10.23 -3.10
N LEU A 75 -1.57 -9.23 -2.24
CA LEU A 75 -0.54 -8.85 -1.28
C LEU A 75 -1.19 -8.61 0.08
N VAL A 76 -0.67 -9.22 1.13
CA VAL A 76 -1.12 -8.95 2.49
C VAL A 76 0.08 -8.62 3.35
N GLN A 77 -0.04 -7.56 4.15
CA GLN A 77 1.05 -7.06 4.97
C GLN A 77 0.56 -6.57 6.32
N SER A 78 1.43 -6.64 7.34
CA SER A 78 1.24 -5.85 8.54
C SER A 78 1.58 -4.39 8.24
N TRP A 79 1.04 -3.48 9.05
CA TRP A 79 1.25 -2.05 8.89
C TRP A 79 1.39 -1.40 10.25
N ARG A 80 2.41 -0.55 10.41
CA ARG A 80 2.61 0.22 11.64
C ARG A 80 3.30 1.54 11.31
N TRP A 81 2.75 2.65 11.79
CA TRP A 81 3.45 3.94 11.74
C TRP A 81 4.58 4.00 12.76
N ALA A 82 5.61 4.79 12.46
CA ALA A 82 6.64 5.12 13.42
C ALA A 82 6.01 5.76 14.67
N GLY A 83 6.26 5.17 15.84
CA GLY A 83 5.70 5.62 17.12
C GLY A 83 4.41 4.91 17.56
N ASP A 84 3.81 4.07 16.71
CA ASP A 84 2.66 3.25 17.11
C ASP A 84 3.09 1.95 17.81
N ASP A 85 2.25 1.48 18.74
CA ASP A 85 2.48 0.24 19.51
C ASP A 85 1.74 -0.98 18.95
N ARG A 86 0.88 -0.78 17.94
CA ARG A 86 0.02 -1.84 17.39
C ARG A 86 0.15 -1.94 15.88
N ASP A 87 0.28 -3.17 15.40
CA ASP A 87 0.18 -3.50 13.99
C ASP A 87 -1.28 -3.58 13.56
N SER A 88 -1.59 -2.96 12.43
CA SER A 88 -2.81 -3.20 11.65
C SER A 88 -2.50 -4.09 10.44
N ARG A 89 -3.52 -4.44 9.64
CA ARG A 89 -3.38 -5.33 8.49
C ARG A 89 -3.87 -4.67 7.21
N VAL A 90 -3.07 -4.69 6.16
CA VAL A 90 -3.42 -4.18 4.84
C VAL A 90 -3.46 -5.34 3.85
N THR A 91 -4.57 -5.47 3.14
CA THR A 91 -4.76 -6.42 2.04
C THR A 91 -4.95 -5.64 0.75
N ILE A 92 -4.13 -5.92 -0.26
CA ILE A 92 -4.22 -5.34 -1.60
C ILE A 92 -4.53 -6.46 -2.58
N GLU A 93 -5.56 -6.26 -3.40
CA GLU A 93 -5.97 -7.18 -4.46
C GLU A 93 -5.95 -6.47 -5.80
N LEU A 94 -5.37 -7.15 -6.79
CA LEU A 94 -5.19 -6.69 -8.15
C LEU A 94 -6.02 -7.59 -9.06
N THR A 95 -6.99 -7.00 -9.75
CA THR A 95 -7.87 -7.70 -10.68
C THR A 95 -7.67 -7.15 -12.10
N PRO A 96 -7.38 -7.99 -13.10
CA PRO A 96 -7.36 -7.53 -14.49
C PRO A 96 -8.67 -6.85 -14.88
N ALA A 97 -8.60 -5.67 -15.50
CA ALA A 97 -9.75 -4.87 -15.87
C ALA A 97 -9.52 -4.25 -17.26
N GLY A 98 -9.78 -5.03 -18.31
CA GLY A 98 -9.51 -4.62 -19.69
C GLY A 98 -8.00 -4.48 -19.94
N ALA A 99 -7.56 -3.28 -20.35
CA ALA A 99 -6.14 -2.96 -20.52
C ALA A 99 -5.45 -2.50 -19.22
N GLY A 100 -6.21 -2.30 -18.14
CA GLY A 100 -5.72 -1.84 -16.85
C GLY A 100 -5.95 -2.85 -15.72
N THR A 101 -5.85 -2.36 -14.49
CA THR A 101 -5.96 -3.15 -13.26
C THR A 101 -6.89 -2.46 -12.27
N GLY A 102 -7.88 -3.20 -11.78
CA GLY A 102 -8.63 -2.81 -10.58
C GLY A 102 -7.81 -3.10 -9.34
N VAL A 103 -7.58 -2.09 -8.52
CA VAL A 103 -6.87 -2.17 -7.24
C VAL A 103 -7.88 -2.04 -6.12
N ARG A 104 -7.91 -3.00 -5.19
CA ARG A 104 -8.71 -2.94 -3.97
C ARG A 104 -7.81 -3.00 -2.75
N VAL A 105 -7.89 -2.00 -1.89
CA VAL A 105 -7.18 -1.95 -0.61
C VAL A 105 -8.17 -2.10 0.53
N VAL A 106 -7.86 -3.00 1.46
CA VAL A 106 -8.60 -3.19 2.72
C VAL A 106 -7.61 -3.05 3.88
N HIS A 107 -7.80 -2.02 4.70
CA HIS A 107 -7.01 -1.79 5.91
C HIS A 107 -7.87 -2.13 7.13
N SER A 108 -7.54 -3.21 7.85
CA SER A 108 -8.30 -3.72 9.00
C SER A 108 -7.50 -3.68 10.31
N GLY A 109 -8.20 -3.90 11.43
CA GLY A 109 -7.64 -3.75 12.77
C GLY A 109 -7.69 -2.31 13.28
N LEU A 110 -8.69 -1.53 12.82
CA LEU A 110 -8.81 -0.10 13.07
C LEU A 110 -10.01 0.20 13.96
N ASP A 111 -9.95 1.31 14.69
CA ASP A 111 -11.16 1.97 15.23
C ASP A 111 -11.86 2.82 14.15
N GLU A 112 -13.04 3.35 14.47
CA GLU A 112 -13.89 4.05 13.50
C GLU A 112 -13.27 5.35 12.97
N GLU A 113 -12.62 6.13 13.84
CA GLU A 113 -11.97 7.39 13.46
C GLU A 113 -10.77 7.11 12.55
N THR A 114 -9.94 6.15 12.96
CA THR A 114 -8.75 5.73 12.22
C THR A 114 -9.11 5.14 10.86
N ALA A 115 -10.21 4.38 10.75
CA ALA A 115 -10.69 3.87 9.47
C ALA A 115 -10.99 5.00 8.47
N ARG A 116 -11.72 6.05 8.88
CA ARG A 116 -12.03 7.19 8.01
C ARG A 116 -10.77 7.95 7.58
N MET A 117 -9.82 8.12 8.49
CA MET A 117 -8.53 8.75 8.18
C MET A 117 -7.74 7.94 7.14
N TYR A 118 -7.69 6.61 7.29
CA TYR A 118 -7.02 5.74 6.33
C TYR A 118 -7.73 5.68 4.98
N GLU A 119 -9.07 5.79 4.92
CA GLU A 119 -9.79 5.90 3.64
C GLU A 119 -9.30 7.11 2.82
N ALA A 120 -9.16 8.27 3.46
CA ALA A 120 -8.65 9.47 2.81
C ALA A 120 -7.16 9.32 2.42
N GLY A 121 -6.34 8.77 3.32
CA GLY A 121 -4.91 8.53 3.09
C GLY A 121 -4.65 7.60 1.90
N TRP A 122 -5.35 6.45 1.86
CA TRP A 122 -5.25 5.50 0.75
C TRP A 122 -5.75 6.08 -0.56
N SER A 123 -6.82 6.86 -0.55
CA SER A 123 -7.32 7.54 -1.76
C SER A 123 -6.26 8.48 -2.34
N SER A 124 -5.57 9.25 -1.49
CA SER A 124 -4.46 10.12 -1.93
C SER A 124 -3.26 9.31 -2.45
N CYS A 125 -2.90 8.20 -1.80
CA CYS A 125 -1.81 7.34 -2.27
C CYS A 125 -2.13 6.73 -3.63
N LEU A 126 -3.31 6.12 -3.79
CA LEU A 126 -3.71 5.48 -5.05
C LEU A 126 -3.86 6.48 -6.20
N ALA A 127 -4.24 7.73 -5.93
CA ALA A 127 -4.25 8.78 -6.94
C ALA A 127 -2.86 9.11 -7.52
N ARG A 128 -1.77 8.87 -6.76
CA ARG A 128 -0.38 8.99 -7.25
C ARG A 128 0.05 7.75 -8.02
N LEU A 129 -0.39 6.57 -7.59
CA LEU A 129 -0.07 5.30 -8.25
C LEU A 129 -0.57 5.25 -9.70
N THR A 130 -1.80 5.70 -9.97
CA THR A 130 -2.41 5.63 -11.30
C THR A 130 -1.54 6.26 -12.40
N PRO A 131 -1.15 7.55 -12.33
CA PRO A 131 -0.28 8.16 -13.34
C PRO A 131 1.15 7.60 -13.32
N TYR A 132 1.68 7.18 -12.17
CA TYR A 132 3.03 6.63 -12.07
C TYR A 132 3.16 5.25 -12.75
N ALA A 133 2.20 4.35 -12.52
CA ALA A 133 2.21 3.03 -13.11
C ALA A 133 1.81 3.06 -14.60
N GLY A 134 0.89 3.94 -15.00
CA GLY A 134 0.43 4.05 -16.40
C GLY A 134 1.39 4.78 -17.35
N SER A 135 2.43 5.46 -16.83
CA SER A 135 3.41 6.21 -17.65
C SER A 135 4.70 5.43 -17.97
N ARG A 136 4.83 4.19 -17.49
CA ARG A 136 5.98 3.31 -17.72
C ARG A 136 5.57 2.05 -18.47
#